data_AF-A0A940ZEV0-F1
#
_entry.id   AF-A0A940ZEV0-F1
#
_cell.length_a   1.000
_cell.length_b   1.000
_cell.length_c   1.000
_cell.angle_alpha   90.00
_cell.angle_beta   90.00
_cell.angle_gamma   90.00
#
_symmetry.space_group_name_H-M   'P 1'
#
loop_
_entity.id
_entity.type
_entity.pdbx_description
1 polymer ?
#
loop_
_entity_poly.entity_id
_entity_poly.type
_entity_poly.pdbx_seq_one_letter_code
_entity_poly.pdbx_strand_id
1 'polypeptide(L)'
;MYKKILVPLDGSKLAECVLPHVEGLAKGCQTATIEFVQVYAPLQIPPSIEPIPLKKDEIIAISAQGKKIAADYIQGVVERVNLQQAEGKGTVLSGSVTETLTEYIAKNGIDL
;
A
#
# COMPACT_ATOMS: atom_id res chain seq x y z
N MET A 1 1.09 23.56 -4.01
CA MET A 1 2.20 22.81 -3.38
C MET A 1 1.56 21.62 -2.67
N TYR A 2 2.11 20.41 -2.82
CA TYR A 2 1.48 19.17 -2.34
C TYR A 2 1.71 18.99 -0.85
N LYS A 3 0.62 18.94 -0.06
CA LYS A 3 0.68 18.78 1.40
C LYS A 3 0.54 17.30 1.80
N LYS A 4 -0.25 16.53 1.07
CA LYS A 4 -0.40 15.08 1.24
C LYS A 4 -0.07 14.36 -0.07
N ILE A 5 0.87 13.43 0.00
CA ILE A 5 1.29 12.61 -1.13
C ILE A 5 0.97 11.14 -0.82
N LEU A 6 0.35 10.44 -1.75
CA LEU A 6 0.14 9.00 -1.69
C LEU A 6 1.15 8.29 -2.58
N VAL A 7 1.81 7.27 -2.04
CA VAL A 7 2.83 6.50 -2.73
C VAL A 7 2.37 5.04 -2.82
N PRO A 8 1.82 4.60 -3.96
CA PRO A 8 1.40 3.22 -4.12
C PRO A 8 2.63 2.34 -4.33
N LEU A 9 2.75 1.27 -3.53
CA LEU A 9 3.85 0.30 -3.62
C LEU A 9 3.28 -1.12 -3.68
N ASP A 10 3.84 -1.94 -4.56
CA ASP A 10 3.44 -3.34 -4.76
C ASP A 10 4.45 -4.35 -4.18
N GLY A 11 5.55 -3.88 -3.59
CA GLY A 11 6.65 -4.71 -3.11
C GLY A 11 7.73 -5.00 -4.16
N SER A 12 7.57 -4.52 -5.39
CA SER A 12 8.58 -4.69 -6.43
C SER A 12 9.72 -3.68 -6.30
N LYS A 13 10.93 -4.10 -6.67
CA LYS A 13 12.10 -3.19 -6.75
C LYS A 13 11.88 -2.02 -7.70
N LEU A 14 11.03 -2.22 -8.74
CA LEU A 14 10.71 -1.17 -9.70
C LEU A 14 9.85 -0.08 -9.05
N ALA A 15 8.83 -0.46 -8.27
CA ALA A 15 8.03 0.51 -7.53
C ALA A 15 8.87 1.26 -6.48
N GLU A 16 9.84 0.60 -5.84
CA GLU A 16 10.74 1.23 -4.88
C GLU A 16 11.66 2.30 -5.48
N CYS A 17 11.84 2.34 -6.82
CA CYS A 17 12.60 3.42 -7.46
C CYS A 17 11.98 4.81 -7.21
N VAL A 18 10.71 4.89 -6.80
CA VAL A 18 10.05 6.15 -6.46
C VAL A 18 10.55 6.75 -5.13
N LEU A 19 11.08 5.93 -4.21
CA LEU A 19 11.36 6.35 -2.83
C LEU A 19 12.34 7.53 -2.73
N PRO A 20 13.48 7.57 -3.47
CA PRO A 20 14.37 8.74 -3.43
C PRO A 20 13.71 10.03 -3.96
N HIS A 21 12.74 9.91 -4.87
CA HIS A 21 11.98 11.05 -5.38
C HIS A 21 11.00 11.58 -4.32
N VAL A 22 10.38 10.68 -3.56
CA VAL A 22 9.49 11.03 -2.44
C VAL A 22 10.26 11.78 -1.35
N GLU A 23 11.49 11.35 -1.02
CA GLU A 23 12.37 12.09 -0.09
C GLU A 23 12.71 13.50 -0.62
N GLY A 24 12.99 13.61 -1.92
CA GLY A 24 13.22 14.88 -2.59
C GLY A 24 12.00 15.81 -2.51
N LEU A 25 10.80 15.28 -2.73
CA LEU A 25 9.53 16.01 -2.63
C LEU A 25 9.25 16.43 -1.18
N ALA A 26 9.46 15.55 -0.20
CA ALA A 26 9.30 15.88 1.22
C ALA A 26 10.13 17.10 1.61
N LYS A 27 11.37 17.16 1.13
CA LYS A 27 12.30 18.27 1.38
C LYS A 27 11.96 19.53 0.60
N GLY A 28 11.65 19.40 -0.69
CA GLY A 28 11.46 20.54 -1.60
C GLY A 28 10.07 21.18 -1.54
N CYS A 29 9.04 20.39 -1.20
CA CYS A 29 7.65 20.81 -1.26
C CYS A 29 7.04 21.18 0.10
N GLN A 30 7.79 21.12 1.21
CA GLN A 30 7.25 21.27 2.59
C GLN A 30 6.03 20.36 2.80
N THR A 31 6.09 19.15 2.25
CA THR A 31 5.00 18.17 2.35
C THR A 31 4.79 17.81 3.81
N ALA A 32 3.55 17.79 4.26
CA ALA A 32 3.21 17.50 5.64
C ALA A 32 3.03 16.00 5.90
N THR A 33 2.48 15.27 4.92
CA THR A 33 2.16 13.84 5.08
C THR A 33 2.49 13.06 3.82
N ILE A 34 3.14 11.92 3.99
CA ILE A 34 3.42 10.95 2.92
C ILE A 34 2.83 9.61 3.34
N GLU A 35 1.93 9.08 2.52
CA GLU A 35 1.15 7.89 2.81
C GLU A 35 1.54 6.77 1.84
N PHE A 36 2.29 5.78 2.33
CA PHE A 36 2.66 4.60 1.57
C PHE A 36 1.51 3.60 1.62
N VAL A 37 1.01 3.21 0.45
CA VAL A 37 -0.17 2.37 0.33
C VAL A 37 0.13 1.13 -0.48
N GLN A 38 -0.26 -0.03 0.05
CA GLN A 38 -0.30 -1.26 -0.71
C GLN A 38 -1.72 -1.82 -0.70
N VAL A 39 -2.24 -2.14 -1.88
CA VAL A 39 -3.52 -2.85 -2.01
C VAL A 39 -3.26 -4.34 -2.14
N TYR A 40 -3.84 -5.10 -1.24
CA TYR A 40 -3.79 -6.55 -1.21
C TYR A 40 -5.11 -7.14 -1.74
N ALA A 41 -5.04 -8.06 -2.70
CA ALA A 41 -6.22 -8.78 -3.17
C ALA A 41 -6.33 -10.12 -2.41
N PRO A 42 -7.38 -10.34 -1.59
CA PRO A 42 -7.57 -11.61 -0.91
C PRO A 42 -7.82 -12.73 -1.92
N LEU A 43 -7.34 -13.93 -1.59
CA LEU A 43 -7.55 -15.10 -2.44
C LEU A 43 -9.05 -15.40 -2.50
N GLN A 44 -9.60 -15.31 -3.70
CA GLN A 44 -10.98 -15.66 -3.99
C GLN A 44 -11.00 -16.79 -5.01
N ILE A 45 -11.66 -17.89 -4.66
CA ILE A 45 -11.86 -19.02 -5.57
C ILE A 45 -13.22 -18.80 -6.24
N PRO A 46 -13.28 -18.57 -7.56
CA PRO A 46 -14.54 -18.47 -8.26
C PRO A 46 -15.32 -19.78 -8.11
N PRO A 47 -16.66 -19.72 -7.93
CA PRO A 47 -17.49 -20.92 -7.78
C PRO A 47 -17.50 -21.82 -9.03
N SER A 48 -17.02 -21.32 -10.17
CA SER A 48 -16.92 -22.03 -11.44
C SER A 48 -15.66 -22.91 -11.58
N ILE A 49 -14.72 -22.84 -10.62
CA ILE A 49 -13.53 -23.71 -10.62
C ILE A 49 -13.86 -25.02 -9.90
N GLU A 50 -13.37 -26.15 -10.43
CA GLU A 50 -13.51 -27.45 -9.77
C GLU A 50 -13.02 -27.38 -8.31
N PRO A 51 -13.63 -28.15 -7.39
CA PRO A 51 -13.27 -28.11 -5.98
C PRO A 51 -11.78 -28.39 -5.78
N ILE A 52 -11.02 -27.35 -5.48
CA ILE A 52 -9.65 -27.48 -5.02
C ILE A 52 -9.68 -27.98 -3.57
N PRO A 53 -8.73 -28.85 -3.18
CA PRO A 53 -8.71 -29.49 -1.85
C PRO A 53 -8.22 -28.53 -0.76
N LEU A 54 -8.75 -27.30 -0.72
CA LEU A 54 -8.47 -26.28 0.29
C LEU A 54 -9.72 -26.02 1.11
N LYS A 55 -9.59 -26.02 2.43
CA LYS A 55 -10.67 -25.63 3.34
C LYS A 55 -10.83 -24.11 3.38
N LYS A 56 -12.02 -23.66 3.78
CA LYS A 56 -12.29 -22.21 3.98
C LYS A 56 -11.30 -21.55 4.92
N ASP A 57 -10.96 -22.21 6.03
CA ASP A 57 -10.01 -21.67 7.01
C ASP A 57 -8.59 -21.54 6.43
N GLU A 58 -8.20 -22.43 5.52
CA GLU A 58 -6.90 -22.36 4.84
C GLU A 58 -6.85 -21.17 3.87
N ILE A 59 -7.94 -20.90 3.13
CA ILE A 59 -8.04 -19.73 2.23
C ILE A 59 -7.96 -18.42 3.03
N ILE A 60 -8.63 -18.37 4.18
CA ILE A 60 -8.58 -17.22 5.10
C ILE A 60 -7.15 -17.06 5.65
N ALA A 61 -6.50 -18.15 6.06
CA ALA A 61 -5.14 -18.13 6.58
C ALA A 61 -4.13 -17.65 5.53
N ILE A 62 -4.21 -18.15 4.30
CA ILE A 62 -3.39 -17.69 3.16
C ILE A 62 -3.59 -16.18 2.95
N SER A 63 -4.85 -15.73 2.98
CA SER A 63 -5.15 -14.32 2.76
C SER A 63 -4.64 -13.42 3.90
N ALA A 64 -4.77 -13.88 5.14
CA ALA A 64 -4.24 -13.19 6.31
C ALA A 64 -2.70 -13.11 6.28
N GLN A 65 -2.03 -14.18 5.85
CA GLN A 65 -0.59 -14.19 5.67
C GLN A 65 -0.15 -13.18 4.60
N GLY A 66 -0.84 -13.14 3.46
CA GLY A 66 -0.58 -12.15 2.41
C GLY A 66 -0.72 -10.70 2.91
N LYS A 67 -1.79 -10.42 3.65
CA LYS A 67 -1.99 -9.11 4.29
C LYS A 67 -0.87 -8.76 5.27
N LYS A 68 -0.41 -9.74 6.07
CA LYS A 68 0.69 -9.54 7.02
C LYS A 68 2.00 -9.21 6.30
N ILE A 69 2.34 -9.93 5.24
CA ILE A 69 3.55 -9.66 4.44
C ILE A 69 3.52 -8.24 3.87
N ALA A 70 2.38 -7.80 3.34
CA ALA A 70 2.21 -6.44 2.83
C ALA A 70 2.38 -5.38 3.95
N ALA A 71 1.85 -5.66 5.15
CA ALA A 71 1.97 -4.77 6.29
C ALA A 71 3.42 -4.66 6.78
N ASP A 72 4.11 -5.79 6.92
CA ASP A 72 5.52 -5.85 7.32
C ASP A 72 6.40 -5.10 6.30
N TYR A 73 6.12 -5.27 5.00
CA TYR A 73 6.82 -4.55 3.93
C TYR A 73 6.61 -3.03 4.02
N ILE A 74 5.36 -2.55 4.09
CA ILE A 74 5.05 -1.13 4.15
C ILE A 74 5.62 -0.49 5.41
N GLN A 75 5.55 -1.17 6.55
CA GLN A 75 6.18 -0.71 7.79
C GLN A 75 7.69 -0.55 7.60
N GLY A 76 8.35 -1.54 6.98
CA GLY A 76 9.77 -1.46 6.65
C GLY A 76 10.11 -0.34 5.66
N VAL A 77 9.18 0.06 4.78
CA VAL A 77 9.36 1.25 3.91
C VAL A 77 9.32 2.52 4.75
N VAL A 78 8.31 2.67 5.60
CA VAL A 78 8.14 3.87 6.44
C VAL A 78 9.36 4.08 7.34
N GLU A 79 9.93 3.01 7.89
CA GLU A 79 11.09 3.07 8.79
C GLU A 79 12.41 3.43 8.08
N ARG A 80 12.56 3.05 6.81
CA ARG A 80 13.83 3.25 6.07
C ARG A 80 13.89 4.54 5.24
N VAL A 81 12.74 5.09 4.88
CA VAL A 81 12.65 6.30 4.05
C VAL A 81 12.84 7.54 4.91
N ASN A 82 13.71 8.44 4.49
CA ASN A 82 13.98 9.67 5.22
C ASN A 82 13.04 10.81 4.82
N LEU A 83 11.95 10.93 5.59
CA LEU A 83 10.90 11.93 5.35
C LEU A 83 11.18 13.30 5.99
N GLN A 84 12.32 13.47 6.66
CA GLN A 84 12.72 14.73 7.32
C GLN A 84 11.67 15.23 8.32
N GLN A 85 10.85 16.20 7.91
CA GLN A 85 9.81 16.83 8.73
C GLN A 85 8.40 16.32 8.39
N ALA A 86 8.25 15.56 7.30
CA ALA A 86 6.97 15.03 6.87
C ALA A 86 6.59 13.80 7.71
N GLU A 87 5.30 13.66 8.01
CA GLU A 87 4.76 12.49 8.70
C GLU A 87 4.61 11.32 7.71
N GLY A 88 5.28 10.20 7.98
CA GLY A 88 5.15 8.96 7.23
C GLY A 88 4.04 8.08 7.77
N LYS A 89 3.11 7.67 6.90
CA LYS A 89 2.05 6.71 7.22
C LYS A 89 2.12 5.50 6.30
N GLY A 90 1.93 4.32 6.86
CA GLY A 90 1.84 3.06 6.13
C GLY A 90 0.44 2.48 6.21
N THR A 91 -0.20 2.23 5.07
CA THR A 91 -1.55 1.69 5.01
C THR A 91 -1.63 0.49 4.07
N VAL A 92 -2.24 -0.60 4.55
CA VAL A 92 -2.58 -1.75 3.69
C VAL A 92 -4.08 -1.80 3.50
N LEU A 93 -4.51 -1.77 2.25
CA LEU A 93 -5.91 -1.84 1.84
C LEU A 93 -6.22 -3.21 1.25
N SER A 94 -7.50 -3.56 1.17
CA SER A 94 -7.96 -4.84 0.62
C SER A 94 -9.04 -4.61 -0.42
N GLY A 95 -8.85 -5.14 -1.64
CA GLY A 95 -9.85 -5.03 -2.70
C GLY A 95 -9.25 -4.95 -4.11
N SER A 96 -10.07 -4.45 -5.05
CA SER A 96 -9.64 -4.10 -6.40
C SER A 96 -8.67 -2.93 -6.34
N VAL A 97 -7.49 -3.06 -6.94
CA VAL A 97 -6.39 -2.08 -6.81
C VAL A 97 -6.85 -0.67 -7.20
N THR A 98 -7.41 -0.53 -8.40
CA THR A 98 -7.78 0.79 -8.95
C THR A 98 -8.93 1.43 -8.19
N GLU A 99 -9.99 0.68 -7.91
CA GLU A 99 -11.18 1.19 -7.19
C GLU A 99 -10.80 1.59 -5.76
N THR A 100 -10.10 0.70 -5.04
CA THR A 100 -9.70 0.91 -3.65
C THR A 100 -8.78 2.13 -3.51
N LEU A 101 -7.81 2.31 -4.42
CA LEU A 101 -6.94 3.49 -4.41
C LEU A 101 -7.73 4.76 -4.72
N THR A 102 -8.61 4.73 -5.71
CA THR A 102 -9.40 5.91 -6.10
C THR A 102 -10.30 6.38 -4.95
N GLU A 103 -10.99 5.45 -4.29
CA GLU A 103 -11.81 5.74 -3.12
C GLU A 103 -10.98 6.28 -1.95
N TYR A 104 -9.81 5.69 -1.71
CA TYR A 104 -8.92 6.12 -0.64
C TYR A 104 -8.37 7.54 -0.85
N ILE A 105 -7.92 7.85 -2.08
CA ILE A 105 -7.46 9.18 -2.49
C ILE A 105 -8.56 10.22 -2.25
N ALA A 106 -9.78 9.95 -2.73
CA ALA A 106 -10.92 10.85 -2.59
C ALA A 106 -11.30 11.09 -1.12
N LYS A 107 -11.26 10.04 -0.29
CA LYS A 107 -11.62 10.11 1.13
C LYS A 107 -10.60 10.87 1.98
N ASN A 108 -9.31 10.75 1.66
CA ASN A 108 -8.23 11.28 2.49
C ASN A 108 -7.73 12.67 2.04
N GLY A 109 -8.20 13.17 0.90
CA GLY A 109 -7.81 14.48 0.36
C GLY A 109 -6.33 14.49 -0.01
N ILE A 110 -5.90 13.48 -0.76
CA ILE A 110 -4.53 13.37 -1.28
C ILE A 110 -4.34 14.38 -2.41
N ASP A 111 -3.22 15.12 -2.39
CA ASP A 111 -2.91 16.14 -3.40
C ASP A 111 -2.10 15.60 -4.59
N LEU A 112 -1.35 14.51 -4.37
CA LEU A 112 -0.51 13.82 -5.35
C LEU A 112 -0.53 12.31 -5.15
#